data_AF-A0A2E3XV27-F1
#
_entry.id   AF-A0A2E3XV27-F1
#
_cell.length_a   1.000
_cell.length_b   1.000
_cell.length_c   1.000
_cell.angle_alpha   90.00
_cell.angle_beta   90.00
_cell.angle_gamma   90.00
#
_symmetry.space_group_name_H-M   'P 1'
#
loop_
_entity.id
_entity.type
_entity.pdbx_description
1 polymer ?
#
loop_
_entity_poly.entity_id
_entity_poly.type
_entity_poly.pdbx_seq_one_letter_code
_entity_poly.pdbx_strand_id
1 'polypeptide(L)'
;MKYQSKYLFITFICVICGLFPSQVMARLLLDVSVLNKKGIDIGLTLGSEIHSREEVRRDEDINLAMKSGLSVLLRASFNPEIESGKSFTNENFVGPRRPDEDAPVVIIGPSSKVIIRGRIIGTDGSIIKDFFENPLVVSLGEETIVTHSKDSQLVELKIKPHIK
;
A
#
# COMPACT_ATOMS: atom_id res chain seq x y z
N MET A 1 -3.02 32.28 52.33
CA MET A 1 -3.82 31.25 51.62
C MET A 1 -4.03 31.51 50.11
N LYS A 2 -3.24 32.35 49.42
CA LYS A 2 -3.41 32.60 47.96
C LYS A 2 -2.68 31.60 47.03
N TYR A 3 -1.79 30.75 47.55
CA TYR A 3 -0.99 29.81 46.74
C TYR A 3 -1.72 28.51 46.38
N GLN A 4 -2.64 28.03 47.23
CA GLN A 4 -3.34 26.75 47.03
C GLN A 4 -4.28 26.74 45.81
N SER A 5 -4.86 27.90 45.47
CA SER A 5 -5.80 28.02 44.34
C SER A 5 -5.11 27.88 42.97
N LYS A 6 -3.81 28.23 42.85
CA LYS A 6 -3.08 28.12 41.59
C LYS A 6 -2.77 26.67 41.22
N TYR A 7 -2.38 25.85 42.19
CA TYR A 7 -2.08 24.44 41.94
C TYR A 7 -3.33 23.63 41.60
N LEU A 8 -4.47 23.94 42.21
CA LEU A 8 -5.74 23.27 41.93
C LEU A 8 -6.26 23.55 40.49
N PHE A 9 -5.98 24.74 39.96
CA PHE A 9 -6.31 25.08 38.58
C PHE A 9 -5.40 24.36 37.57
N ILE A 10 -4.10 24.25 37.89
CA ILE A 10 -3.13 23.54 37.04
C ILE A 10 -3.43 22.03 37.01
N THR A 11 -3.75 21.41 38.16
CA THR A 11 -4.11 19.99 38.19
C THR A 11 -5.39 19.71 37.42
N PHE A 12 -6.38 20.60 37.48
CA PHE A 12 -7.61 20.48 36.71
C PHE A 12 -7.36 20.55 35.18
N ILE A 13 -6.50 21.47 34.73
CA ILE A 13 -6.11 21.57 33.31
C ILE A 13 -5.36 20.31 32.86
N CYS A 14 -4.42 19.79 33.66
CA CYS A 14 -3.69 18.57 33.32
C CYS A 14 -4.61 17.34 33.20
N VAL A 15 -5.62 17.22 34.07
CA VAL A 15 -6.60 16.12 34.01
C VAL A 15 -7.47 16.23 32.75
N ILE A 16 -7.89 17.44 32.38
CA ILE A 16 -8.67 17.65 31.15
C ILE A 16 -7.84 17.36 29.89
N CYS A 17 -6.56 17.75 29.86
CA CYS A 17 -5.69 17.44 28.73
C CYS A 17 -5.40 15.93 28.59
N GLY A 18 -5.47 15.15 29.67
CA GLY A 18 -5.29 13.69 29.64
C GLY A 18 -6.50 12.92 29.09
N LEU A 19 -7.67 13.54 28.93
CA LEU A 19 -8.90 12.87 28.51
C LEU A 19 -9.11 12.80 26.98
N PHE A 20 -8.21 13.37 26.18
CA PHE A 20 -8.30 13.32 24.72
C PHE A 20 -7.27 12.34 24.15
N PRO A 21 -7.60 11.04 23.97
CA PRO A 21 -6.73 10.13 23.25
C PRO A 21 -6.61 10.59 21.80
N SER A 22 -5.39 10.92 21.36
CA SER A 22 -5.08 11.17 19.97
C SER A 22 -5.14 9.85 19.18
N GLN A 23 -6.21 9.67 18.39
CA GLN A 23 -6.33 8.54 17.47
C GLN A 23 -5.33 8.73 16.33
N VAL A 24 -4.10 8.21 16.48
CA VAL A 24 -3.12 8.17 15.39
C VAL A 24 -3.47 6.98 14.49
N MET A 25 -4.19 7.25 13.41
CA MET A 25 -4.42 6.25 12.36
C MET A 25 -3.28 6.34 11.34
N ALA A 26 -2.47 5.28 11.26
CA ALA A 26 -1.46 5.15 10.21
C ALA A 26 -2.15 5.20 8.84
N ARG A 27 -1.64 6.06 7.95
CA ARG A 27 -2.16 6.26 6.59
C ARG A 27 -1.11 5.83 5.59
N LEU A 28 -1.55 5.21 4.50
CA LEU A 28 -0.67 4.83 3.41
C LEU A 28 -0.75 5.90 2.32
N LEU A 29 0.39 6.24 1.75
CA LEU A 29 0.49 7.06 0.53
C LEU A 29 0.92 6.14 -0.61
N LEU A 30 0.25 6.22 -1.75
CA LEU A 30 0.61 5.51 -2.96
C LEU A 30 1.03 6.50 -4.02
N ASP A 31 2.29 6.41 -4.45
CA ASP A 31 2.73 7.03 -5.69
C ASP A 31 2.39 6.07 -6.82
N VAL A 32 1.43 6.47 -7.66
CA VAL A 32 0.92 5.67 -8.77
C VAL A 32 1.21 6.38 -10.07
N SER A 33 1.77 5.64 -11.02
CA SER A 33 1.97 6.10 -12.40
C SER A 33 1.34 5.10 -13.35
N VAL A 34 0.54 5.60 -14.29
CA VAL A 34 -0.08 4.78 -15.34
C VAL A 34 0.35 5.32 -16.68
N LEU A 35 0.98 4.47 -17.48
CA LEU A 35 1.40 4.75 -18.84
C LEU A 35 0.57 3.87 -19.79
N ASN A 36 -0.02 4.48 -20.80
CA ASN A 36 -0.78 3.82 -21.85
C ASN A 36 -0.23 4.25 -23.21
N LYS A 37 0.37 3.31 -23.96
CA LYS A 37 0.87 3.54 -25.31
C LYS A 37 0.07 2.68 -26.28
N LYS A 38 -0.48 3.29 -27.33
CA LYS A 38 -1.22 2.60 -28.39
C LYS A 38 -0.59 2.90 -29.75
N GLY A 39 -0.20 1.86 -30.49
CA GLY A 39 0.24 1.98 -31.87
C GLY A 39 -0.91 2.45 -32.76
N ILE A 40 -0.65 3.48 -33.57
CA ILE A 40 -1.62 3.99 -34.56
C ILE A 40 -1.15 3.72 -35.99
N ASP A 41 0.17 3.61 -36.20
CA ASP A 41 0.79 3.27 -37.48
C ASP A 41 2.24 2.79 -37.25
N ILE A 42 2.92 2.36 -38.32
CA ILE A 42 4.33 1.95 -38.31
C ILE A 42 5.19 3.12 -37.82
N GLY A 43 5.74 2.98 -36.61
CA GLY A 43 6.58 4.00 -35.99
C GLY A 43 5.82 5.15 -35.29
N LEU A 44 4.49 5.11 -35.27
CA LEU A 44 3.66 6.10 -34.57
C LEU A 44 2.92 5.47 -33.39
N THR A 45 3.13 6.03 -32.20
CA THR A 45 2.45 5.61 -30.97
C THR A 45 1.80 6.80 -30.29
N LEU A 46 0.53 6.67 -29.92
CA LEU A 46 -0.14 7.59 -29.02
C LEU A 46 0.16 7.19 -27.58
N GLY A 47 0.86 8.04 -26.84
CA GLY A 47 1.13 7.86 -25.42
C GLY A 47 0.19 8.71 -24.55
N SER A 48 -0.23 8.18 -23.43
CA SER A 48 -0.89 8.91 -22.35
C SER A 48 -0.28 8.46 -21.03
N GLU A 49 -0.05 9.41 -20.13
CA GLU A 49 0.55 9.14 -18.82
C GLU A 49 -0.18 9.94 -17.76
N ILE A 50 -0.35 9.35 -16.58
CA ILE A 50 -0.81 10.02 -15.38
C ILE A 50 0.10 9.64 -14.21
N HIS A 51 0.41 10.61 -13.37
CA HIS A 51 1.05 10.40 -12.08
C HIS A 51 0.13 10.97 -11.00
N SER A 52 -0.15 10.18 -9.97
CA SER A 52 -0.90 10.63 -8.81
C SER A 52 -0.28 10.13 -7.52
N ARG A 53 -0.40 10.94 -6.47
CA ARG A 53 -0.05 10.57 -5.10
C ARG A 53 -1.34 10.53 -4.30
N GLU A 54 -1.80 9.32 -4.01
CA GLU A 54 -3.08 9.09 -3.35
C GLU A 54 -2.88 8.66 -1.89
N GLU A 55 -3.70 9.21 -0.99
CA GLU A 55 -3.79 8.73 0.38
C GLU A 55 -4.81 7.60 0.45
N VAL A 56 -4.39 6.42 0.89
CA VAL A 56 -5.23 5.22 0.95
C VAL A 56 -5.44 4.83 2.40
N ARG A 57 -6.72 4.72 2.78
CA ARG A 57 -7.14 4.17 4.07
C ARG A 57 -7.38 2.67 3.95
N ARG A 58 -7.41 2.01 5.11
CA ARG A 58 -7.78 0.58 5.19
C ARG A 58 -9.18 0.42 4.57
N ASP A 59 -9.27 -0.45 3.57
CA ASP A 59 -10.48 -0.80 2.81
C ASP A 59 -11.06 0.28 1.89
N GLU A 60 -10.31 1.35 1.61
CA GLU A 60 -10.71 2.37 0.64
C GLU A 60 -10.18 2.05 -0.76
N ASP A 61 -11.03 2.22 -1.77
CA ASP A 61 -10.66 2.09 -3.17
C ASP A 61 -10.33 3.47 -3.75
N ILE A 62 -9.19 3.57 -4.44
CA ILE A 62 -8.83 4.72 -5.25
C ILE A 62 -9.11 4.41 -6.72
N ASN A 63 -9.69 5.37 -7.44
CA ASN A 63 -9.97 5.23 -8.87
C ASN A 63 -9.24 6.33 -9.64
N LEU A 64 -8.25 5.94 -10.44
CA LEU A 64 -7.45 6.81 -11.28
C LEU A 64 -7.93 6.68 -12.72
N ALA A 65 -8.61 7.72 -13.22
CA ALA A 65 -9.10 7.77 -14.60
C ALA A 65 -8.19 8.63 -15.48
N MET A 66 -7.76 8.08 -16.61
CA MET A 66 -6.97 8.77 -17.63
C MET A 66 -7.88 9.46 -18.65
N LYS A 67 -7.39 10.53 -19.28
CA LYS A 67 -8.09 11.20 -20.40
C LYS A 67 -8.34 10.27 -21.60
N SER A 68 -7.51 9.23 -21.77
CA SER A 68 -7.71 8.23 -22.82
C SER A 68 -8.91 7.31 -22.57
N GLY A 69 -9.57 7.39 -21.40
CA GLY A 69 -10.68 6.53 -20.99
C GLY A 69 -10.27 5.27 -20.24
N LEU A 70 -8.96 5.02 -20.08
CA LEU A 70 -8.44 3.93 -19.25
C LEU A 70 -8.57 4.31 -17.78
N SER A 71 -8.96 3.38 -16.92
CA SER A 71 -9.01 3.62 -15.48
C SER A 71 -8.34 2.50 -14.67
N VAL A 72 -7.84 2.86 -13.49
CA VAL A 72 -7.20 1.93 -12.57
C VAL A 72 -7.88 2.05 -11.22
N LEU A 73 -8.46 0.95 -10.76
CA LEU A 73 -9.03 0.81 -9.42
C LEU A 73 -7.99 0.11 -8.54
N LEU A 74 -7.58 0.74 -7.43
CA LEU A 74 -6.61 0.16 -6.49
C LEU A 74 -7.15 0.19 -5.06
N ARG A 75 -6.74 -0.80 -4.28
CA ARG A 75 -6.89 -0.87 -2.83
C ARG A 75 -5.55 -1.28 -2.24
N ALA A 76 -5.14 -0.64 -1.17
CA ALA A 76 -3.93 -1.03 -0.45
C ALA A 76 -4.20 -1.19 1.04
N SER A 77 -3.56 -2.18 1.64
CA SER A 77 -3.60 -2.41 3.09
C SER A 77 -2.29 -3.02 3.57
N PHE A 78 -1.94 -2.78 4.83
CA PHE A 78 -0.84 -3.50 5.48
C PHE A 78 -1.19 -4.98 5.58
N ASN A 79 -0.19 -5.86 5.43
CA ASN A 79 -0.38 -7.30 5.60
C ASN A 79 -0.51 -7.66 7.11
N PRO A 80 -1.69 -8.06 7.61
CA PRO A 80 -1.91 -8.33 9.02
C PRO A 80 -1.30 -9.66 9.48
N GLU A 81 -1.00 -10.60 8.57
CA GLU A 81 -0.48 -11.92 8.96
C GLU A 81 0.94 -11.81 9.53
N ILE A 82 1.72 -10.86 9.03
CA ILE A 82 3.06 -10.52 9.52
C ILE A 82 2.98 -9.74 10.84
N GLU A 83 1.93 -8.92 11.02
CA GLU A 83 1.69 -8.17 12.27
C GLU A 83 1.31 -9.10 13.45
N SER A 84 0.74 -10.28 13.16
CA SER A 84 0.29 -11.25 14.18
C SER A 84 1.36 -12.23 14.69
N GLY A 85 2.61 -12.12 14.22
CA GLY A 85 3.70 -12.99 14.68
C GLY A 85 3.54 -14.47 14.28
N LYS A 86 2.73 -14.78 13.26
CA LYS A 86 2.68 -16.14 12.70
C LYS A 86 4.07 -16.48 12.15
N SER A 87 4.71 -17.44 12.81
CA SER A 87 6.06 -17.90 12.50
C SER A 87 6.13 -18.43 11.08
N PHE A 88 7.02 -17.87 10.27
CA PHE A 88 7.44 -18.48 9.03
C PHE A 88 8.26 -19.72 9.39
N THR A 89 7.72 -20.93 9.22
CA THR A 89 8.52 -22.14 9.19
C THR A 89 9.42 -22.07 7.97
N ASN A 90 10.72 -21.85 8.18
CA ASN A 90 11.74 -21.89 7.12
C ASN A 90 11.90 -23.33 6.64
N GLU A 91 11.03 -23.80 5.75
CA GLU A 91 11.16 -25.14 5.15
C GLU A 91 12.34 -25.24 4.16
N ASN A 92 13.01 -24.13 3.83
CA ASN A 92 14.07 -24.07 2.82
C ASN A 92 15.48 -23.74 3.37
N PHE A 93 15.73 -23.79 4.69
CA PHE A 93 17.07 -23.60 5.24
C PHE A 93 17.77 -24.94 5.51
N VAL A 94 18.65 -25.36 4.59
CA VAL A 94 19.51 -26.55 4.75
C VAL A 94 20.84 -26.11 5.38
N GLY A 95 20.82 -25.88 6.69
CA GLY A 95 22.01 -25.71 7.54
C GLY A 95 22.12 -26.85 8.56
N PRO A 96 23.31 -27.11 9.15
CA PRO A 96 23.46 -28.12 10.19
C PRO A 96 22.59 -27.75 11.41
N ARG A 97 21.52 -28.52 11.66
CA ARG A 97 20.57 -28.31 12.76
C ARG A 97 21.26 -28.55 14.10
N ARG A 98 21.32 -27.53 14.96
CA ARG A 98 21.68 -27.73 16.37
C ARG A 98 20.44 -28.18 17.16
N PRO A 99 20.54 -29.13 18.11
CA PRO A 99 19.39 -29.69 18.84
C PRO A 99 18.60 -28.68 19.72
N ASP A 100 19.10 -27.47 19.87
CA ASP A 100 18.55 -26.34 20.62
C ASP A 100 17.81 -25.31 19.73
N GLU A 101 17.68 -25.58 18.43
CA GLU A 101 17.21 -24.63 17.41
C GLU A 101 15.75 -24.89 16.92
N ASP A 102 14.97 -25.66 17.68
CA ASP A 102 13.54 -25.95 17.38
C ASP A 102 12.57 -24.86 17.90
N ALA A 103 13.09 -23.76 18.46
CA ALA A 103 12.27 -22.60 18.80
C ALA A 103 11.94 -21.82 17.51
N PRO A 104 10.66 -21.56 17.18
CA PRO A 104 10.33 -20.74 16.03
C PRO A 104 10.95 -19.35 16.21
N VAL A 105 11.77 -18.91 15.24
CA VAL A 105 12.34 -17.57 15.24
C VAL A 105 11.21 -16.57 14.95
N VAL A 106 10.64 -15.99 16.00
CA VAL A 106 9.61 -14.96 15.89
C VAL A 106 10.28 -13.64 15.50
N ILE A 107 10.20 -13.29 14.21
CA ILE A 107 10.65 -11.98 13.72
C ILE A 107 9.56 -10.96 14.07
N ILE A 108 9.75 -10.22 15.16
CA ILE A 108 8.84 -9.16 15.60
C ILE A 108 9.35 -7.83 15.02
N GLY A 109 8.66 -7.29 14.01
CA GLY A 109 8.96 -5.98 13.43
C GLY A 109 7.71 -5.35 12.80
N PRO A 110 7.65 -4.02 12.67
CA PRO A 110 6.55 -3.35 11.97
C PRO A 110 6.50 -3.88 10.54
N SER A 111 5.33 -4.40 10.13
CA SER A 111 5.16 -5.00 8.80
C SER A 111 5.49 -3.96 7.73
N SER A 112 6.64 -4.13 7.08
CA SER A 112 7.06 -3.29 5.96
C SER A 112 6.37 -3.67 4.66
N LYS A 113 5.42 -4.61 4.66
CA LYS A 113 4.77 -5.12 3.45
C LYS A 113 3.33 -4.65 3.33
N VAL A 114 3.02 -4.15 2.14
CA VAL A 114 1.70 -3.69 1.72
C VAL A 114 1.14 -4.68 0.71
N ILE A 115 -0.11 -5.04 0.89
CA ILE A 115 -0.90 -5.80 -0.08
C ILE A 115 -1.64 -4.80 -0.95
N ILE A 116 -1.44 -4.88 -2.26
CA ILE A 116 -2.09 -4.04 -3.25
C ILE A 116 -2.99 -4.92 -4.11
N ARG A 117 -4.28 -4.59 -4.13
CA ARG A 117 -5.31 -5.20 -4.97
C ARG A 117 -5.80 -4.19 -5.98
N GLY A 118 -6.29 -4.65 -7.11
CA GLY A 118 -6.75 -3.72 -8.12
C GLY A 118 -7.07 -4.32 -9.46
N ARG A 119 -7.60 -3.47 -10.34
CA ARG A 119 -7.96 -3.77 -11.71
C ARG A 119 -7.58 -2.62 -12.62
N ILE A 120 -7.04 -2.97 -13.78
CA ILE A 120 -6.88 -2.05 -14.91
C ILE A 120 -8.07 -2.27 -15.83
N ILE A 121 -8.84 -1.21 -16.06
CA ILE A 121 -10.07 -1.23 -16.85
C ILE A 121 -9.82 -0.46 -18.15
N GLY A 122 -10.08 -1.13 -19.27
CA GLY A 122 -9.91 -0.60 -20.62
C GLY A 122 -10.95 0.47 -20.96
N THR A 123 -10.74 1.11 -22.11
CA THR A 123 -11.60 2.18 -22.62
C THR A 123 -13.01 1.70 -22.96
N ASP A 124 -13.16 0.40 -23.21
CA ASP A 124 -14.42 -0.29 -23.48
C ASP A 124 -15.08 -0.86 -22.22
N GLY A 125 -14.48 -0.63 -21.04
CA GLY A 125 -14.93 -1.20 -19.77
C GLY A 125 -14.45 -2.64 -19.51
N SER A 126 -13.69 -3.25 -20.42
CA SER A 126 -13.13 -4.58 -20.22
C SER A 126 -12.04 -4.57 -19.14
N ILE A 127 -11.88 -5.68 -18.42
CA ILE A 127 -10.79 -5.82 -17.45
C ILE A 127 -9.52 -6.26 -18.20
N ILE A 128 -8.55 -5.37 -18.30
CA ILE A 128 -7.24 -5.62 -18.94
C ILE A 128 -6.37 -6.49 -18.03
N LYS A 129 -6.38 -6.18 -16.73
CA LYS A 129 -5.61 -6.91 -15.72
C LYS A 129 -6.36 -6.88 -14.39
N ASP A 130 -6.48 -8.04 -13.76
CA ASP A 130 -7.03 -8.19 -12.41
C ASP A 130 -5.96 -8.77 -11.49
N PHE A 131 -5.83 -8.18 -10.30
CA PHE A 131 -4.98 -8.65 -9.22
C PHE A 131 -5.69 -8.51 -7.86
N PHE A 132 -7.01 -8.68 -7.82
CA PHE A 132 -7.75 -8.88 -6.56
C PHE A 132 -7.55 -10.30 -6.01
N GLU A 133 -7.59 -11.31 -6.86
CA GLU A 133 -7.41 -12.72 -6.48
C GLU A 133 -5.95 -13.03 -6.11
N ASN A 134 -5.01 -12.52 -6.92
CA ASN A 134 -3.58 -12.65 -6.72
C ASN A 134 -2.97 -11.27 -6.46
N PRO A 135 -3.05 -10.76 -5.21
CA PRO A 135 -2.61 -9.41 -4.88
C PRO A 135 -1.10 -9.26 -4.97
N LEU A 136 -0.66 -8.03 -5.22
CA LEU A 136 0.76 -7.67 -5.19
C LEU A 136 1.17 -7.47 -3.73
N VAL A 137 2.27 -8.09 -3.32
CA VAL A 137 2.88 -7.86 -2.01
C VAL A 137 4.16 -7.06 -2.24
N VAL A 138 4.19 -5.82 -1.76
CA VAL A 138 5.25 -4.85 -2.03
C VAL A 138 5.77 -4.29 -0.73
N SER A 139 7.09 -4.14 -0.59
CA SER A 139 7.65 -3.49 0.59
C SER A 139 7.48 -1.97 0.52
N LEU A 140 7.33 -1.31 1.67
CA LEU A 140 7.28 0.13 1.78
C LEU A 140 8.54 0.76 1.17
N GLY A 141 8.34 1.77 0.33
CA GLY A 141 9.40 2.46 -0.39
C GLY A 141 9.93 1.71 -1.62
N GLU A 142 9.52 0.47 -1.87
CA GLU A 142 9.86 -0.28 -3.08
C GLU A 142 8.84 -0.03 -4.18
N GLU A 143 9.30 -0.07 -5.43
CA GLU A 143 8.45 0.10 -6.60
C GLU A 143 8.08 -1.27 -7.18
N THR A 144 6.82 -1.42 -7.57
CA THR A 144 6.34 -2.56 -8.37
C THR A 144 5.78 -2.09 -9.70
N ILE A 145 5.93 -2.91 -10.73
CA ILE A 145 5.46 -2.60 -12.09
C ILE A 145 4.56 -3.75 -12.57
N VAL A 146 3.33 -3.40 -12.91
CA VAL A 146 2.39 -4.29 -13.61
C VAL A 146 2.33 -3.88 -15.06
N THR A 147 2.69 -4.80 -15.95
CA THR A 147 2.69 -4.55 -17.39
C THR A 147 1.67 -5.43 -18.09
N HIS A 148 0.95 -4.85 -19.06
CA HIS A 148 0.10 -5.56 -20.01
C HIS A 148 0.43 -5.09 -21.43
N SER A 149 0.64 -6.03 -22.35
CA SER A 149 0.90 -5.72 -23.76
C SER A 149 0.07 -6.63 -24.65
N LYS A 150 -0.83 -6.05 -25.45
CA LYS A 150 -1.70 -6.77 -26.39
C LYS A 150 -2.15 -5.86 -27.53
N ASP A 151 -2.29 -6.36 -28.75
CA ASP A 151 -2.88 -5.66 -29.90
C ASP A 151 -2.32 -4.25 -30.15
N SER A 152 -0.99 -4.11 -30.11
CA SER A 152 -0.25 -2.83 -30.22
C SER A 152 -0.53 -1.83 -29.10
N GLN A 153 -1.18 -2.25 -28.02
CA GLN A 153 -1.37 -1.49 -26.80
C GLN A 153 -0.45 -2.00 -25.69
N LEU A 154 0.23 -1.07 -25.04
CA LEU A 154 1.04 -1.29 -23.84
C LEU A 154 0.47 -0.45 -22.71
N VAL A 155 0.17 -1.10 -21.59
CA VAL A 155 -0.22 -0.45 -20.35
C VAL A 155 0.77 -0.85 -19.26
N GLU A 156 1.38 0.15 -18.63
CA GLU A 156 2.27 -0.02 -17.48
C GLU A 156 1.69 0.72 -16.29
N LEU A 157 1.58 0.03 -15.16
CA LEU A 157 1.15 0.58 -13.88
C LEU A 157 2.31 0.43 -12.89
N LYS A 158 2.86 1.55 -12.44
CA LYS A 158 3.91 1.62 -11.44
C LYS A 158 3.30 2.07 -10.13
N ILE A 159 3.63 1.38 -9.04
CA ILE A 159 3.10 1.68 -7.71
C ILE A 159 4.23 1.64 -6.69
N LYS A 160 4.30 2.68 -5.85
CA LYS A 160 5.28 2.79 -4.77
C LYS A 160 4.57 3.23 -3.47
N PRO A 161 4.48 2.35 -2.45
CA PRO A 161 3.81 2.66 -1.21
C PRO A 161 4.72 3.37 -0.20
N HIS A 162 4.17 4.30 0.58
CA HIS A 162 4.84 5.11 1.59
C HIS A 162 3.99 5.21 2.86
N ILE A 163 4.63 5.40 4.01
CA ILE A 163 3.93 5.76 5.26
C ILE A 163 3.77 7.29 5.31
N LYS A 164 2.61 7.76 5.79
CA LYS A 164 2.36 9.16 6.11
C LYS A 164 2.74 9.51 7.55
#